data_AF-A0A1E7YN83-F1
#
_entry.id   AF-A0A1E7YN83-F1
#
_cell.length_a   1.000
_cell.length_b   1.000
_cell.length_c   1.000
_cell.angle_alpha   90.00
_cell.angle_beta   90.00
_cell.angle_gamma   90.00
#
_symmetry.space_group_name_H-M   'P 1'
#
loop_
_entity.id
_entity.type
_entity.pdbx_description
1 polymer ?
#
loop_
_entity_poly.entity_id
_entity_poly.type
_entity_poly.pdbx_seq_one_letter_code
_entity_poly.pdbx_strand_id
1 'polypeptide(L)' 'MEQLPVIAIQRNGRVRIYERGKPVTRFSGLAYDTITNAFVWIDAATGWLIFLVSETLERALCELEYLQAKFA' A
#
# COMPACT_ATOMS: atom_id res chain seq x y z
N MET A 1 8.85 14.65 15.06
CA MET A 1 8.65 13.21 14.77
C MET A 1 7.63 13.12 13.66
N GLU A 2 8.03 12.59 12.50
CA GLU A 2 7.08 12.22 11.46
C GLU A 2 6.30 11.00 11.94
N GLN A 3 4.97 11.09 11.90
CA GLN A 3 4.09 10.02 12.35
C GLN A 3 3.76 9.16 11.13
N LEU A 4 4.12 7.88 11.17
CA LEU A 4 3.85 6.95 10.07
C LEU A 4 2.32 6.80 9.87
N PRO A 5 1.85 6.67 8.61
CA PRO A 5 0.45 6.38 8.34
C PRO A 5 0.05 5.02 8.91
N VAL A 6 -1.18 4.94 9.42
CA VAL A 6 -1.77 3.70 9.98
C VAL A 6 -2.72 3.09 8.96
N ILE A 7 -2.54 1.81 8.66
CA ILE A 7 -3.41 1.04 7.78
C ILE A 7 -4.39 0.25 8.66
N ALA A 8 -5.68 0.43 8.42
CA ALA A 8 -6.76 -0.27 9.12
C ALA A 8 -7.55 -1.11 8.13
N ILE A 9 -7.59 -2.42 8.36
CA ILE A 9 -8.44 -3.35 7.62
C ILE A 9 -9.80 -3.39 8.32
N GLN A 10 -10.84 -2.98 7.60
CA GLN A 10 -12.22 -3.01 8.07
C GLN A 10 -12.77 -4.44 8.04
N ARG A 11 -13.83 -4.70 8.82
CA ARG A 11 -14.48 -6.02 8.88
C ARG A 11 -15.03 -6.54 7.56
N ASN A 12 -15.30 -5.66 6.60
CA ASN A 12 -15.74 -6.00 5.24
C ASN A 12 -14.56 -6.19 4.27
N GLY A 13 -13.32 -6.27 4.76
CA GLY A 13 -12.11 -6.40 3.96
C GLY A 13 -11.61 -5.11 3.31
N ARG A 14 -12.31 -3.97 3.46
CA ARG A 14 -11.84 -2.69 2.92
C ARG A 14 -10.68 -2.14 3.73
N VAL A 15 -9.77 -1.47 3.04
CA VAL A 15 -8.64 -0.78 3.68
C VAL A 15 -8.93 0.71 3.84
N ARG A 16 -8.61 1.24 5.02
CA ARG A 16 -8.55 2.68 5.29
C ARG A 16 -7.17 3.06 5.80
N ILE A 17 -6.73 4.23 5.42
CA ILE A 17 -5.44 4.77 5.86
C ILE A 17 -5.70 6.02 6.68
N TYR A 18 -4.97 6.14 7.78
CA TYR A 18 -5.04 7.27 8.68
C TYR A 18 -3.68 7.94 8.75
N GLU A 19 -3.63 9.22 8.46
CA GLU A 19 -2.44 10.05 8.61
C GLU A 19 -2.73 11.12 9.67
N ARG A 20 -1.87 11.22 10.69
CA ARG A 20 -2.06 12.15 11.82
C ARG A 20 -3.47 12.05 12.45
N GLY A 21 -3.98 10.82 12.56
CA GLY A 21 -5.29 10.51 13.13
C GLY A 21 -6.50 10.82 12.23
N LYS A 22 -6.30 11.30 10.99
CA LYS A 22 -7.38 11.59 10.05
C LYS A 22 -7.39 10.59 8.89
N PRO A 23 -8.58 10.14 8.43
CA PRO A 23 -8.66 9.26 7.29
C PRO A 23 -8.20 9.97 6.01
N VAL A 24 -7.40 9.28 5.20
CA VAL A 24 -6.92 9.74 3.89
C VAL A 24 -7.59 8.91 2.81
N THR A 25 -8.18 9.57 1.82
CA THR A 25 -8.92 8.93 0.73
C THR A 25 -8.13 8.81 -0.57
N ARG A 26 -6.96 9.46 -0.64
CA ARG A 26 -6.07 9.48 -1.81
C ARG A 26 -4.64 9.14 -1.40
N PHE A 27 -4.47 7.93 -0.89
CA PHE A 27 -3.15 7.41 -0.59
C PHE A 27 -2.89 6.23 -1.52
N SER A 28 -1.78 6.29 -2.24
CA SER A 28 -1.23 5.18 -2.99
C SER A 28 0.23 5.08 -2.61
N GLY A 29 0.67 3.93 -2.10
CA GLY A 29 2.01 3.81 -1.54
C GLY A 29 2.46 2.37 -1.36
N LEU A 30 3.76 2.22 -1.17
CA LEU A 30 4.41 0.93 -0.94
C LEU A 30 4.66 0.73 0.55
N ALA A 31 4.34 -0.45 1.06
CA ALA A 31 4.69 -0.90 2.39
C ALA A 31 5.47 -2.22 2.30
N TYR A 32 6.21 -2.53 3.36
CA TYR A 32 6.85 -3.83 3.53
C TYR A 32 6.19 -4.58 4.69
N ASP A 33 5.65 -5.76 4.41
CA ASP A 33 5.11 -6.66 5.42
C ASP A 33 6.24 -7.55 5.94
N THR A 34 6.60 -7.36 7.21
CA THR A 34 7.67 -8.11 7.87
C THR A 34 7.27 -9.53 8.27
N ILE A 35 5.97 -9.84 8.34
CA ILE A 35 5.47 -11.18 8.64
C ILE A 35 5.58 -12.06 7.39
N THR A 36 5.13 -11.55 6.24
CA THR A 36 5.17 -12.30 4.97
C THR A 36 6.45 -12.08 4.19
N ASN A 37 7.33 -11.18 4.63
CA ASN A 37 8.57 -10.79 3.96
C ASN A 37 8.32 -10.35 2.50
N ALA A 38 7.27 -9.54 2.30
CA ALA A 38 6.79 -9.14 0.98
C ALA A 38 6.49 -7.64 0.91
N PHE A 39 6.69 -7.06 -0.26
CA PHE A 39 6.22 -5.70 -0.53
C PHE A 39 4.73 -5.70 -0.85
N VAL A 40 4.02 -4.69 -0.38
CA VAL A 40 2.58 -4.53 -0.57
C VAL A 40 2.31 -3.15 -1.13
N TRP A 41 1.68 -3.10 -2.29
CA TRP A 41 1.11 -1.87 -2.80
C TRP A 41 -0.27 -1.65 -2.16
N ILE A 42 -0.48 -0.45 -1.63
CA ILE A 42 -1.70 -0.04 -0.96
C ILE A 42 -2.32 1.09 -1.77
N ASP A 43 -3.56 0.92 -2.21
CA ASP A 43 -4.36 1.96 -2.85
C ASP A 43 -5.65 2.20 -2.07
N ALA A 44 -5.70 3.33 -1.35
CA ALA A 44 -6.86 3.73 -0.57
C ALA A 44 -8.03 4.25 -1.42
N ALA A 45 -7.79 4.66 -2.68
CA ALA A 45 -8.84 5.15 -3.57
C ALA A 45 -9.73 3.99 -4.05
N THR A 46 -9.11 2.87 -4.43
CA THR A 46 -9.81 1.63 -4.81
C THR A 46 -10.10 0.73 -3.61
N GLY A 47 -9.38 0.94 -2.49
CA GLY A 47 -9.48 0.13 -1.27
C GLY A 47 -8.78 -1.22 -1.40
N TRP A 48 -7.78 -1.33 -2.27
CA TRP A 48 -7.09 -2.57 -2.61
C TRP A 48 -5.72 -2.66 -1.93
N LEU A 49 -5.33 -3.91 -1.62
CA LEU A 49 -3.97 -4.31 -1.24
C LEU A 49 -3.49 -5.32 -2.26
N ILE A 50 -2.33 -5.05 -2.86
CA ILE A 50 -1.72 -5.94 -3.84
C ILE A 50 -0.35 -6.34 -3.31
N PHE A 51 -0.19 -7.63 -3.02
CA PHE A 51 1.11 -8.19 -2.68
C PHE A 51 1.96 -8.27 -3.94
N LEU A 52 3.13 -7.64 -3.90
CA LEU A 52 4.11 -7.67 -4.95
C LEU A 52 4.98 -8.91 -4.78
N VAL A 53 5.39 -9.51 -5.89
CA VAL A 53 6.28 -10.69 -5.87
C VAL A 53 7.74 -10.32 -5.70
N SER A 54 8.08 -9.04 -5.88
CA SER A 54 9.43 -8.53 -5.75
C SER A 54 10.00 -8.68 -4.34
N GLU A 55 11.26 -9.11 -4.26
CA GLU A 55 11.98 -9.35 -2.98
C GLU A 55 12.86 -8.17 -2.53
N THR A 56 13.10 -7.20 -3.42
CA THR A 56 13.87 -5.99 -3.12
C THR A 56 13.03 -4.74 -3.36
N LEU A 57 13.38 -3.65 -2.66
CA LEU A 57 12.68 -2.38 -2.80
C LEU A 57 12.77 -1.84 -4.24
N GLU A 58 13.94 -1.90 -4.89
CA GLU A 58 14.06 -1.40 -6.27
C GLU A 58 13.16 -2.19 -7.24
N ARG A 59 13.11 -3.52 -7.10
CA ARG A 59 12.26 -4.35 -7.96
C ARG A 59 10.77 -4.10 -7.70
N ALA A 60 10.39 -3.93 -6.43
CA ALA A 60 9.02 -3.61 -6.06
C ALA A 60 8.57 -2.26 -6.63
N LEU A 61 9.46 -1.27 -6.67
CA LEU A 61 9.19 0.02 -7.32
C LEU A 61 9.00 -0.14 -8.84
N CYS A 62 9.87 -0.89 -9.52
CA CYS A 62 9.69 -1.16 -10.95
C CYS A 62 8.39 -1.93 -11.25
N GLU A 63 8.03 -2.90 -10.41
CA GLU A 63 6.78 -3.66 -10.52
C GLU A 63 5.56 -2.73 -10.34
N LEU A 64 5.63 -1.82 -9.36
CA LEU A 64 4.60 -0.81 -9.13
C LEU A 64 4.44 0.12 -10.33
N GLU A 65 5.54 0.64 -10.88
CA GLU A 65 5.52 1.48 -12.09
C GLU A 65 4.88 0.75 -13.28
N TYR A 66 5.22 -0.54 -13.47
CA TYR A 66 4.60 -1.37 -14.50
C TYR A 66 3.09 -1.54 -14.29
N LEU A 67 2.66 -1.85 -13.06
CA LEU A 67 1.23 -2.00 -12.74
C LEU A 67 0.48 -0.69 -12.97
N GLN A 68 1.02 0.44 -12.51
CA GLN A 68 0.44 1.76 -12.74
C GLN A 68 0.31 2.08 -14.22
N ALA A 69 1.34 1.79 -15.03
CA ALA A 69 1.29 2.02 -16.47
C ALA A 69 0.30 1.08 -17.20
N LYS A 70 0.16 -0.16 -16.75
CA LYS A 70 -0.72 -1.16 -17.36
C LYS A 70 -2.21 -0.90 -17.11
N PHE A 71 -2.54 -0.32 -15.96
CA PHE A 71 -3.92 -0.13 -15.49
C PHE A 71 -4.35 1.34 -15.40
N ALA A 72 -3.52 2.29 -15.85
CA ALA A 72 -3.88 3.69 -16.07
C ALA A 72 -4.72 3.87 -17.34
#